data_AF-R5IUL2-F1
#
_entry.id   AF-R5IUL2-F1
#
_cell.length_a   1.000
_cell.length_b   1.000
_cell.length_c   1.000
_cell.angle_alpha   90.00
_cell.angle_beta   90.00
_cell.angle_gamma   90.00
#
_symmetry.space_group_name_H-M   'P 1'
#
loop_
_entity.id
_entity.type
_entity.pdbx_description
1 polymer ?
#
loop_
_entity_poly.entity_id
_entity_poly.type
_entity_poly.pdbx_seq_one_letter_code
_entity_poly.pdbx_strand_id
1 'polypeptide(L)'
;MTIPVIVLIIALVLIIVFFKDFNAFVYAFVMIDIFLRIVTYLKMYIIKDNAFGFFNFIPESIPAIIKSFDLGMFNDIVMFLYVLVYMIFLGLLFSKFVNRKF
;
A
#
# COMPACT_ATOMS: atom_id res chain seq x y z
N MET A 1 18.19 -4.15 -2.23
CA MET A 1 16.81 -4.58 -2.56
C MET A 1 16.80 -6.10 -2.72
N THR A 2 16.07 -6.85 -1.89
CA THR A 2 16.01 -8.32 -1.99
C THR A 2 15.01 -8.74 -3.07
N ILE A 3 15.33 -9.76 -3.87
CA ILE A 3 14.51 -10.30 -4.98
C ILE A 3 13.00 -10.43 -4.65
N PRO A 4 12.58 -10.87 -3.45
CA PRO A 4 11.17 -10.96 -3.07
C PRO A 4 10.40 -9.63 -3.07
N VAL A 5 11.08 -8.54 -2.70
CA VAL A 5 10.49 -7.19 -2.63
C VAL A 5 10.22 -6.67 -4.04
N ILE A 6 11.11 -6.98 -4.99
CA ILE A 6 10.94 -6.66 -6.42
C ILE A 6 9.70 -7.36 -6.99
N VAL A 7 9.51 -8.64 -6.69
CA VAL A 7 8.36 -9.42 -7.18
C VAL A 7 7.05 -8.85 -6.62
N LEU A 8 7.02 -8.48 -5.35
CA LEU A 8 5.83 -7.90 -4.72
C LEU A 8 5.48 -6.52 -5.29
N ILE A 9 6.49 -5.70 -5.62
CA ILE A 9 6.30 -4.43 -6.31
C ILE A 9 5.74 -4.63 -7.73
N ILE A 10 6.28 -5.58 -8.49
CA ILE A 10 5.78 -5.89 -9.84
C ILE A 10 4.33 -6.36 -9.78
N ALA A 11 3.96 -7.18 -8.80
CA ALA A 11 2.58 -7.59 -8.58
C ALA A 11 1.68 -6.39 -8.25
N LEU A 12 2.14 -5.46 -7.40
CA LEU A 12 1.46 -4.20 -7.12
C LEU A 12 1.26 -3.37 -8.40
N VAL A 13 2.31 -3.17 -9.20
CA VAL A 13 2.23 -2.40 -10.46
C VAL A 13 1.29 -3.07 -11.46
N LEU A 14 1.29 -4.39 -11.57
CA LEU A 14 0.36 -5.11 -12.42
C LEU A 14 -1.10 -4.89 -12.00
N ILE A 15 -1.38 -4.91 -10.69
CA ILE A 15 -2.71 -4.59 -10.17
C ILE A 15 -3.12 -3.17 -10.58
N ILE A 16 -2.21 -2.21 -10.50
CA ILE A 16 -2.45 -0.80 -10.87
C ILE A 16 -2.75 -0.64 -12.37
N VAL A 17 -1.99 -1.32 -13.23
CA VAL A 17 -2.14 -1.24 -14.69
C VAL A 17 -3.40 -1.98 -15.19
N PHE A 18 -3.85 -3.00 -14.46
CA PHE A 18 -5.00 -3.82 -14.87
C PHE A 18 -6.36 -3.13 -14.59
N PHE A 19 -6.42 -2.20 -13.63
CA PHE A 19 -7.65 -1.47 -13.35
C PHE A 19 -7.86 -0.33 -14.35
N LYS A 20 -8.84 -0.50 -15.25
CA LYS A 20 -9.29 0.54 -16.19
C LYS A 20 -9.98 1.73 -15.52
N ASP A 21 -10.51 1.54 -14.31
CA ASP A 21 -11.23 2.56 -13.56
C ASP A 21 -10.37 3.19 -12.47
N PHE A 22 -10.17 4.52 -12.55
CA PHE A 22 -9.38 5.28 -11.58
C PHE A 22 -9.87 5.09 -10.13
N ASN A 23 -11.19 5.07 -9.92
CA ASN A 23 -11.77 4.84 -8.59
C ASN A 23 -11.39 3.45 -8.06
N ALA A 24 -11.45 2.41 -8.90
CA ALA A 24 -11.10 1.05 -8.51
C ALA A 24 -9.62 0.94 -8.14
N PHE A 25 -8.75 1.62 -8.89
CA PHE A 25 -7.33 1.75 -8.56
C PHE A 25 -7.13 2.40 -7.17
N VAL A 26 -7.79 3.53 -6.87
CA VAL A 26 -7.66 4.20 -5.57
C VAL A 26 -8.09 3.28 -4.42
N TYR A 27 -9.19 2.54 -4.57
CA TYR A 27 -9.63 1.55 -3.57
C TYR A 27 -8.62 0.42 -3.39
N ALA A 28 -8.11 -0.16 -4.48
CA ALA A 28 -7.16 -1.26 -4.42
C ALA A 28 -5.82 -0.82 -3.81
N PHE A 29 -5.32 0.36 -4.20
CA PHE A 29 -4.06 0.91 -3.69
C PHE A 29 -4.11 1.10 -2.17
N VAL A 30 -5.15 1.75 -1.66
CA VAL A 30 -5.32 1.97 -0.22
C VAL A 30 -5.58 0.65 0.52
N MET A 31 -6.35 -0.27 -0.07
CA MET A 31 -6.59 -1.59 0.51
C MET A 31 -5.28 -2.38 0.68
N ILE A 32 -4.38 -2.36 -0.30
CA ILE A 32 -3.09 -3.05 -0.21
C ILE A 32 -2.20 -2.38 0.86
N ASP A 33 -2.12 -1.06 0.93
CA ASP A 33 -1.33 -0.39 1.98
C ASP A 33 -1.85 -0.73 3.38
N ILE A 34 -3.17 -0.73 3.58
CA ILE A 34 -3.79 -1.13 4.85
C ILE A 34 -3.47 -2.60 5.16
N PHE A 35 -3.55 -3.49 4.18
CA PHE A 35 -3.19 -4.90 4.35
C PHE A 35 -1.74 -5.07 4.81
N LEU A 36 -0.78 -4.40 4.16
CA LEU A 36 0.64 -4.44 4.54
C LEU A 36 0.85 -3.97 6.00
N ARG A 37 0.15 -2.90 6.40
CA ARG A 37 0.22 -2.38 7.78
C ARG A 37 -0.36 -3.35 8.79
N ILE A 38 -1.47 -4.02 8.47
CA ILE A 38 -2.05 -5.06 9.33
C ILE A 38 -1.06 -6.22 9.49
N VAL A 39 -0.48 -6.71 8.40
CA VAL A 39 0.52 -7.78 8.44
C VAL A 39 1.72 -7.38 9.31
N THR A 40 2.18 -6.14 9.19
CA THR A 40 3.26 -5.59 10.00
C THR A 40 2.91 -5.56 11.48
N TYR A 41 1.71 -5.12 11.82
CA TYR A 41 1.22 -5.12 13.20
C TYR A 41 1.16 -6.54 13.79
N LEU A 42 0.64 -7.50 13.03
CA LEU A 42 0.60 -8.91 13.43
C LEU A 42 2.01 -9.47 13.66
N LYS A 43 2.96 -9.15 12.78
CA LYS A 43 4.37 -9.54 12.93
C LYS A 43 4.98 -8.99 14.23
N MET A 44 4.81 -7.70 14.48
CA MET A 44 5.48 -7.00 15.58
C MET A 44 4.94 -7.42 16.96
N TYR A 45 3.63 -7.64 17.08
CA TYR A 45 2.99 -7.82 18.38
C TYR A 45 2.57 -9.26 18.69
N ILE A 46 2.26 -10.08 17.68
CA ILE A 46 1.71 -11.43 17.89
C ILE A 46 2.77 -12.50 17.61
N ILE A 47 3.56 -12.35 16.54
CA ILE A 47 4.37 -13.44 15.99
C ILE A 47 5.79 -13.50 16.59
N LYS A 48 6.21 -12.49 17.38
CA LYS A 48 7.54 -12.39 18.03
C LYS A 48 8.66 -13.02 17.19
N ASP A 49 8.92 -12.33 16.08
CA ASP A 49 10.10 -12.33 15.21
C ASP A 49 10.58 -13.60 14.49
N ASN A 50 10.17 -14.83 14.81
CA ASN A 50 10.84 -16.00 14.20
C ASN A 50 9.97 -17.18 13.73
N ALA A 51 8.64 -17.14 13.85
CA ALA A 51 7.84 -18.31 13.51
C ALA A 51 7.76 -18.61 11.99
N PHE A 52 7.93 -17.60 11.13
CA PHE A 52 7.70 -17.75 9.69
C PHE A 52 8.57 -16.78 8.87
N GLY A 53 9.67 -17.27 8.29
CA GLY A 53 10.59 -16.48 7.47
C GLY A 53 9.95 -15.77 6.27
N PHE A 54 8.76 -16.22 5.83
CA PHE A 54 7.99 -15.58 4.76
C PHE A 54 7.59 -14.13 5.08
N PHE A 55 7.24 -13.83 6.34
CA PHE A 55 6.79 -12.47 6.74
C PHE A 55 7.93 -11.45 6.79
N ASN A 56 9.18 -11.90 6.75
CA ASN A 56 10.34 -10.99 6.67
C ASN A 56 10.52 -10.37 5.28
N PHE A 57 9.88 -10.93 4.26
CA PHE A 57 9.98 -10.45 2.88
C PHE A 57 8.83 -9.52 2.47
N ILE A 58 7.79 -9.43 3.30
CA ILE A 58 6.65 -8.55 3.06
C ILE A 58 7.03 -7.15 3.55
N PRO A 59 6.94 -6.11 2.71
CA PRO A 59 7.25 -4.75 3.12
C PRO A 59 6.21 -4.22 4.12
N GLU A 60 6.63 -3.29 4.96
CA GLU A 60 5.81 -2.82 6.07
C GLU A 60 4.59 -2.00 5.62
N SER A 61 4.77 -1.23 4.56
CA SER A 61 3.75 -0.36 3.96
C SER A 61 4.21 0.10 2.58
N ILE A 62 3.32 0.67 1.77
CA ILE A 62 3.69 1.31 0.49
C ILE A 62 4.73 2.43 0.70
N PRO A 63 4.62 3.31 1.72
CA PRO A 63 5.69 4.27 2.04
C PRO A 63 7.07 3.64 2.30
N ALA A 64 7.13 2.47 2.95
CA ALA A 64 8.40 1.78 3.19
C ALA A 64 9.01 1.28 1.87
N ILE A 65 8.17 0.81 0.95
CA ILE A 65 8.57 0.46 -0.41
C ILE A 65 9.14 1.69 -1.13
N ILE A 66 8.43 2.82 -1.12
CA ILE A 66 8.86 4.06 -1.78
C ILE A 66 10.22 4.51 -1.23
N LYS A 67 10.40 4.50 0.09
CA LYS A 67 11.66 4.84 0.76
C LYS A 67 12.84 3.93 0.39
N SER A 68 12.57 2.68 0.03
CA SER A 68 13.63 1.71 -0.31
C SER A 68 14.33 1.95 -1.64
N PHE A 69 13.78 2.81 -2.52
CA PHE A 69 14.32 3.07 -3.86
C PHE A 69 15.41 4.15 -3.92
N ASP A 70 15.75 4.78 -2.79
CA ASP A 70 16.83 5.79 -2.66
C ASP A 70 16.87 6.83 -3.80
N LEU A 71 15.71 7.43 -4.10
CA LEU A 71 15.54 8.37 -5.21
C LEU A 71 15.76 9.85 -4.80
N GLY A 72 16.26 10.12 -3.60
CA GLY A 72 16.41 11.49 -3.07
C GLY A 72 15.11 12.30 -3.11
N MET A 73 15.12 13.49 -3.71
CA MET A 73 13.96 14.40 -3.82
C MET A 73 12.74 13.78 -4.53
N PHE A 74 12.96 12.82 -5.43
CA PHE A 74 11.85 12.11 -6.07
C PHE A 74 11.06 11.26 -5.07
N ASN A 75 11.67 10.82 -3.98
CA ASN A 75 10.96 10.10 -2.91
C ASN A 75 9.87 10.98 -2.30
N ASP A 76 10.20 12.24 -2.03
CA ASP A 76 9.27 13.19 -1.43
C ASP A 76 8.09 13.48 -2.36
N ILE A 77 8.35 13.66 -3.65
CA ILE A 77 7.30 13.86 -4.67
C ILE A 77 6.34 12.66 -4.71
N VAL A 78 6.88 11.43 -4.73
CA VAL A 78 6.08 10.21 -4.75
C VAL A 78 5.30 10.05 -3.44
N MET A 79 5.87 10.44 -2.30
CA MET A 79 5.17 10.47 -1.01
C MET A 79 4.01 11.47 -1.01
N PHE A 80 4.15 12.65 -1.62
CA PHE A 80 3.03 13.58 -1.80
C PHE A 80 1.91 12.99 -2.67
N LEU A 81 2.26 12.30 -3.75
CA LEU A 81 1.27 11.58 -4.58
C LEU A 81 0.56 10.48 -3.79
N TYR A 82 1.28 9.73 -2.96
CA TYR A 82 0.69 8.76 -2.04
C TYR A 82 -0.36 9.41 -1.12
N VAL A 83 -0.03 10.56 -0.50
CA VAL A 83 -0.97 11.30 0.36
C VAL A 83 -2.20 11.77 -0.43
N LEU A 84 -2.01 12.22 -1.67
CA LEU A 84 -3.09 12.64 -2.56
C LEU A 84 -4.08 11.49 -2.83
N VAL A 85 -3.57 10.28 -3.12
CA VAL A 85 -4.41 9.08 -3.31
C VAL A 85 -5.26 8.79 -2.07
N TYR A 86 -4.69 8.93 -0.87
CA TYR A 86 -5.41 8.77 0.39
C TYR A 86 -6.52 9.82 0.59
N MET A 87 -6.27 11.07 0.22
CA MET A 87 -7.30 12.12 0.27
C MET A 87 -8.47 11.83 -0.69
N ILE A 88 -8.17 11.38 -1.91
CA ILE A 88 -9.20 10.97 -2.87
C ILE A 88 -10.00 9.78 -2.33
N PHE A 89 -9.33 8.78 -1.78
CA PHE A 89 -9.98 7.61 -1.17
C PHE A 89 -10.98 8.03 -0.08
N LEU A 90 -10.59 8.93 0.81
CA LEU A 90 -11.49 9.44 1.85
C LEU A 90 -12.71 10.15 1.27
N GLY A 91 -12.51 10.98 0.24
CA GLY A 91 -13.61 11.64 -0.48
C GLY A 91 -14.58 10.64 -1.13
N LEU A 92 -14.05 9.60 -1.78
CA LEU A 92 -14.85 8.53 -2.39
C LEU A 92 -15.61 7.72 -1.34
N LEU A 93 -14.98 7.41 -0.21
CA LEU A 93 -15.60 6.67 0.90
C LEU A 93 -16.72 7.48 1.54
N PHE A 94 -16.47 8.77 1.81
CA PHE A 94 -17.45 9.68 2.39
C PHE A 94 -18.66 9.87 1.47
N SER A 95 -18.42 10.08 0.17
CA SER A 95 -19.49 10.18 -0.83
C SER A 95 -20.37 8.92 -0.85
N LYS A 96 -19.77 7.72 -0.78
CA LYS A 96 -20.55 6.47 -0.69
C LYS A 96 -21.33 6.36 0.63
N PHE A 97 -20.79 6.85 1.73
CA PHE A 97 -21.46 6.79 3.03
C PHE A 97 -22.65 7.76 3.10
N VAL A 98 -22.48 9.00 2.63
CA VAL A 98 -23.54 10.02 2.62
C VAL A 98 -24.66 9.68 1.63
N ASN A 99 -24.31 9.13 0.47
CA ASN A 99 -25.31 8.77 -0.54
C ASN A 99 -26.05 7.45 -0.23
N ARG A 100 -25.69 6.74 0.84
CA ARG A 100 -26.53 5.66 1.36
C ARG A 100 -27.68 6.27 2.14
N LYS A 101 -28.88 6.24 1.56
CA LYS A 101 -30.11 6.28 2.35
C LYS A 101 -30.11 5.02 3.23
N PHE A 102 -29.89 5.21 4.53
CA PHE A 102 -30.26 4.23 5.53
C PHE A 102 -31.78 4.04 5.53
#